data_AF-A0A931CP42-F1
#
_entry.id   AF-A0A931CP42-F1
#
_cell.length_a   1.000
_cell.length_b   1.000
_cell.length_c   1.000
_cell.angle_alpha   90.00
_cell.angle_beta   90.00
_cell.angle_gamma   90.00
#
_symmetry.space_group_name_H-M   'P 1'
#
loop_
_entity.id
_entity.type
_entity.pdbx_description
1 polymer ?
#
loop_
_entity_poly.entity_id
_entity_poly.type
_entity_poly.pdbx_seq_one_letter_code
_entity_poly.pdbx_strand_id
1 'polypeptide(L)'
;MPTDETPIPLDASPADRIAAAVALYGQHNVVKRALALLAGEDETKEFLLFAGGAHAEGIINGAPALYWPELWGARVFMYTWDDSAAKPIRTGLGNQAWRVREMCAKVAAFRKLPVADELVRLMGDDVPRVRAAGARALAEVGDTGHIPDINALLKDADIDVRRQAGAALKRLGS
;
A
#
# COMPACT_ATOMS: atom_id res chain seq x y z
N MET A 1 -21.58 31.36 -13.02
CA MET A 1 -22.09 30.51 -11.93
C MET A 1 -20.90 30.12 -11.07
N PRO A 2 -21.02 30.11 -9.73
CA PRO A 2 -19.94 29.62 -8.88
C PRO A 2 -19.72 28.14 -9.22
N THR A 3 -18.49 27.76 -9.54
CA THR A 3 -18.10 26.35 -9.66
C THR A 3 -18.11 25.78 -8.25
N ASP A 4 -19.11 24.96 -7.95
CA ASP A 4 -19.26 24.25 -6.67
C ASP A 4 -18.22 23.11 -6.63
N GLU A 5 -16.94 23.46 -6.67
CA GLU A 5 -15.85 22.53 -6.41
C GLU A 5 -15.89 22.22 -4.92
N THR A 6 -16.33 21.01 -4.58
CA THR A 6 -16.26 20.52 -3.20
C THR A 6 -14.82 20.67 -2.71
N PRO A 7 -14.55 21.45 -1.64
CA PRO A 7 -13.19 21.70 -1.20
C PRO A 7 -12.50 20.40 -0.82
N ILE A 8 -11.31 20.14 -1.36
CA ILE A 8 -10.52 18.96 -0.97
C ILE A 8 -10.08 19.15 0.49
N PRO A 9 -10.42 18.23 1.41
CA PRO A 9 -10.09 18.40 2.82
C PRO A 9 -8.63 18.01 3.08
N LEU A 10 -7.68 18.88 2.71
CA LEU A 10 -6.24 18.58 2.71
C LEU A 10 -5.69 18.15 4.07
N ASP A 11 -6.22 18.73 5.15
CA ASP A 11 -5.81 18.44 6.53
C ASP A 11 -6.50 17.19 7.11
N ALA A 12 -7.49 16.62 6.41
CA ALA A 12 -8.18 15.44 6.87
C ALA A 12 -7.32 14.17 6.73
N SER A 13 -7.75 13.11 7.42
CA SER A 13 -7.08 11.82 7.33
C SER A 13 -7.11 11.28 5.90
N PRO A 14 -6.18 10.40 5.49
CA PRO A 14 -6.26 9.76 4.19
C PRO A 14 -7.59 9.02 3.97
N ALA A 15 -8.19 8.44 5.03
CA ALA A 15 -9.49 7.78 4.92
C ALA A 15 -10.59 8.77 4.52
N ASP A 16 -10.67 9.92 5.20
CA ASP A 16 -11.70 10.94 4.95
C ASP A 16 -11.52 11.58 3.57
N ARG A 17 -10.27 11.83 3.14
CA ARG A 17 -10.00 12.33 1.79
C ARG A 17 -10.44 11.34 0.71
N ILE A 18 -10.15 10.05 0.88
CA ILE A 18 -10.59 9.04 -0.09
C ILE A 18 -12.11 8.85 -0.05
N ALA A 19 -12.74 8.94 1.12
CA ALA A 19 -14.20 8.93 1.22
C ALA A 19 -14.83 10.12 0.47
N ALA A 20 -14.25 11.33 0.60
CA ALA A 20 -14.68 12.50 -0.17
C ALA A 20 -14.48 12.30 -1.69
N ALA A 21 -13.34 11.75 -2.11
CA ALA A 21 -13.11 11.42 -3.52
C ALA A 21 -14.14 10.41 -4.05
N VAL A 22 -14.51 9.40 -3.25
CA VAL A 22 -15.50 8.39 -3.63
C VAL A 22 -16.90 9.02 -3.71
N ALA A 23 -17.25 9.93 -2.81
CA ALA A 23 -18.51 10.68 -2.88
C ALA A 23 -18.60 11.54 -4.15
N LEU A 24 -17.47 12.12 -4.58
CA LEU A 24 -17.41 13.00 -5.76
C LEU A 24 -17.39 12.24 -7.09
N TYR A 25 -16.55 11.21 -7.22
CA TYR A 25 -16.32 10.52 -8.50
C TYR A 25 -16.97 9.14 -8.61
N GLY A 26 -17.44 8.58 -7.49
CA GLY A 26 -17.82 7.18 -7.38
C GLY A 26 -16.61 6.25 -7.20
N GLN A 27 -16.86 5.13 -6.53
CA GLN A 27 -15.85 4.13 -6.15
C GLN A 27 -15.02 3.63 -7.34
N HIS A 28 -15.67 3.24 -8.44
CA HIS A 28 -14.99 2.70 -9.63
C HIS A 28 -13.98 3.68 -10.23
N ASN A 29 -14.34 4.96 -10.31
CA ASN A 29 -13.44 5.98 -10.86
C ASN A 29 -12.27 6.27 -9.92
N VAL A 30 -12.50 6.31 -8.60
CA VAL A 30 -11.39 6.46 -7.63
C VAL A 30 -10.43 5.28 -7.71
N VAL A 31 -10.94 4.05 -7.84
CA VAL A 31 -10.10 2.86 -8.04
C VAL A 31 -9.31 2.99 -9.33
N LYS A 32 -9.94 3.31 -10.46
CA LYS A 32 -9.26 3.50 -11.75
C LYS A 32 -8.11 4.52 -11.68
N ARG A 33 -8.33 5.65 -11.01
CA ARG A 33 -7.31 6.69 -10.85
C ARG A 33 -6.19 6.26 -9.90
N ALA A 34 -6.51 5.54 -8.83
CA ALA A 34 -5.50 4.95 -7.95
C ALA A 34 -4.65 3.88 -8.64
N LEU A 35 -5.23 3.15 -9.60
CA LEU A 35 -4.52 2.21 -10.45
C LEU A 35 -3.52 2.92 -11.36
N ALA A 36 -3.92 4.02 -12.00
CA ALA A 36 -3.03 4.85 -12.80
C ALA A 36 -1.83 5.33 -11.96
N LEU A 37 -2.09 5.88 -10.77
CA LEU A 37 -1.03 6.25 -9.83
C LEU A 37 -0.08 5.10 -9.50
N LEU A 38 -0.61 3.92 -9.13
CA LEU A 38 0.20 2.75 -8.79
C LEU A 38 1.04 2.24 -9.98
N ALA A 39 0.54 2.41 -11.21
CA ALA A 39 1.26 2.07 -12.43
C ALA A 39 2.35 3.09 -12.80
N GLY A 40 2.49 4.19 -12.03
CA GLY A 40 3.41 5.29 -12.32
C GLY A 40 2.93 6.21 -13.44
N GLU A 41 1.64 6.17 -13.76
CA GLU A 41 1.02 7.06 -14.74
C GLU A 41 0.68 8.41 -14.11
N ASP A 42 0.63 9.45 -14.95
CA ASP A 42 0.25 10.80 -14.53
C ASP A 42 -1.23 10.88 -14.17
N GLU A 43 -1.55 11.69 -13.15
CA GLU A 43 -2.91 11.98 -12.73
C GLU A 43 -3.12 13.47 -12.53
N THR A 44 -4.40 13.86 -12.48
CA THR A 44 -4.75 15.26 -12.25
C THR A 44 -4.21 15.77 -10.90
N LYS A 45 -3.81 17.04 -10.85
CA LYS A 45 -3.39 17.72 -9.61
C LYS A 45 -4.42 17.53 -8.49
N GLU A 46 -5.70 17.62 -8.85
CA GLU A 46 -6.83 17.39 -7.97
C GLU A 46 -6.80 15.99 -7.33
N PHE A 47 -6.63 14.92 -8.12
CA PHE A 47 -6.55 13.57 -7.58
C PHE A 47 -5.29 13.31 -6.76
N LEU A 48 -4.16 13.91 -7.15
CA LEU A 48 -2.94 13.88 -6.34
C LEU A 48 -3.19 14.47 -4.94
N LEU A 49 -3.99 15.54 -4.82
CA LEU A 49 -4.36 16.11 -3.53
C LEU A 49 -5.28 15.18 -2.71
N PHE A 50 -6.24 14.49 -3.33
CA PHE A 50 -7.04 13.48 -2.62
C PHE A 50 -6.16 12.33 -2.10
N ALA A 51 -5.28 11.79 -2.94
CA ALA A 51 -4.45 10.64 -2.60
C ALA A 51 -3.30 10.99 -1.63
N GLY A 52 -2.62 12.11 -1.87
CA GLY A 52 -1.41 12.55 -1.17
C GLY A 52 -1.62 13.61 -0.08
N GLY A 53 -2.71 14.36 -0.11
CA GLY A 53 -2.96 15.47 0.80
C GLY A 53 -2.04 16.67 0.57
N ALA A 54 -1.79 17.45 1.62
CA ALA A 54 -0.85 18.58 1.60
C ALA A 54 0.55 18.21 1.04
N HIS A 55 0.99 16.96 1.18
CA HIS A 55 2.27 16.51 0.60
C HIS A 55 2.27 16.55 -0.93
N ALA A 56 1.11 16.42 -1.59
CA ALA A 56 1.00 16.53 -3.03
C ALA A 56 1.21 17.97 -3.52
N GLU A 57 0.97 18.99 -2.68
CA GLU A 57 1.22 20.39 -3.03
C GLU A 57 2.68 20.62 -3.38
N GLY A 58 3.62 19.99 -2.66
CA GLY A 58 5.05 20.07 -2.98
C GLY A 58 5.36 19.59 -4.39
N ILE A 59 4.79 18.44 -4.79
CA ILE A 59 4.97 17.87 -6.14
C ILE A 59 4.30 18.76 -7.19
N ILE A 60 3.08 19.24 -6.91
CA ILE A 60 2.34 20.15 -7.79
C ILE A 60 3.11 21.46 -8.02
N ASN A 61 3.87 21.90 -7.01
CA ASN A 61 4.71 23.10 -7.03
C ASN A 61 6.14 22.83 -7.55
N GLY A 62 6.39 21.66 -8.15
CA GLY A 62 7.63 21.37 -8.89
C GLY A 62 8.68 20.55 -8.13
N ALA A 63 8.38 20.04 -6.93
CA ALA A 63 9.25 19.06 -6.28
C ALA A 63 9.24 17.73 -7.07
N PRO A 64 10.37 17.00 -7.11
CA PRO A 64 10.41 15.70 -7.78
C PRO A 64 9.45 14.72 -7.11
N ALA A 65 8.61 14.05 -7.90
CA ALA A 65 7.59 13.15 -7.39
C ALA A 65 8.16 11.89 -6.73
N LEU A 66 9.29 11.38 -7.23
CA LEU A 66 9.87 10.10 -6.82
C LEU A 66 8.79 8.99 -6.85
N TYR A 67 8.79 8.09 -5.87
CA TYR A 67 7.80 7.01 -5.76
C TYR A 67 6.48 7.43 -5.06
N TRP A 68 6.32 8.72 -4.71
CA TRP A 68 5.19 9.15 -3.87
C TRP A 68 3.82 8.93 -4.51
N PRO A 69 3.60 9.26 -5.80
CA PRO A 69 2.32 9.00 -6.46
C PRO A 69 1.95 7.51 -6.45
N GLU A 70 2.91 6.62 -6.79
CA GLU A 70 2.70 5.17 -6.75
C GLU A 70 2.31 4.67 -5.35
N LEU A 71 3.01 5.16 -4.32
CA LEU A 71 2.70 4.83 -2.93
C LEU A 71 1.31 5.33 -2.52
N TRP A 72 0.93 6.52 -2.95
CA TRP A 72 -0.40 7.06 -2.67
C TRP A 72 -1.48 6.26 -3.37
N GLY A 73 -1.28 5.91 -4.64
CA GLY A 73 -2.14 4.99 -5.40
C GLY A 73 -2.34 3.66 -4.68
N ALA A 74 -1.24 3.01 -4.24
CA ALA A 74 -1.32 1.80 -3.43
C ALA A 74 -2.14 2.02 -2.15
N ARG A 75 -1.91 3.12 -1.42
CA ARG A 75 -2.57 3.40 -0.14
C ARG A 75 -4.08 3.65 -0.28
N VAL A 76 -4.54 4.20 -1.41
CA VAL A 76 -5.99 4.39 -1.67
C VAL A 76 -6.76 3.08 -1.45
N PHE A 77 -6.14 1.95 -1.80
CA PHE A 77 -6.73 0.61 -1.65
C PHE A 77 -6.91 0.13 -0.21
N MET A 78 -6.42 0.87 0.79
CA MET A 78 -6.80 0.66 2.19
C MET A 78 -8.22 1.13 2.50
N TYR A 79 -8.75 2.10 1.74
CA TYR A 79 -9.99 2.81 2.06
C TYR A 79 -11.12 2.56 1.06
N THR A 80 -10.77 2.29 -0.19
CA THR A 80 -11.72 1.90 -1.25
C THR A 80 -11.16 0.73 -2.05
N TRP A 81 -12.00 -0.08 -2.68
CA TRP A 81 -11.55 -1.31 -3.35
C TRP A 81 -12.53 -1.82 -4.38
N ASP A 82 -12.02 -2.34 -5.48
CA ASP A 82 -12.70 -3.36 -6.27
C ASP A 82 -11.66 -4.40 -6.74
N ASP A 83 -12.15 -5.54 -7.25
CA ASP A 83 -11.29 -6.69 -7.56
C ASP A 83 -10.28 -6.42 -8.69
N SER A 84 -10.46 -5.35 -9.48
CA SER A 84 -9.46 -4.95 -10.48
C SER A 84 -8.13 -4.57 -9.85
N ALA A 85 -8.11 -4.19 -8.56
CA ALA A 85 -6.90 -3.81 -7.83
C ALA A 85 -6.04 -5.00 -7.37
N ALA A 86 -6.55 -6.23 -7.36
CA ALA A 86 -5.82 -7.39 -6.84
C ALA A 86 -4.52 -7.68 -7.62
N LYS A 87 -4.58 -7.70 -8.95
CA LYS A 87 -3.40 -7.96 -9.80
C LYS A 87 -2.38 -6.80 -9.76
N PRO A 88 -2.78 -5.53 -9.83
CA PRO A 88 -1.88 -4.38 -9.64
C PRO A 88 -1.20 -4.38 -8.26
N ILE A 89 -1.92 -4.68 -7.17
CA ILE A 89 -1.30 -4.80 -5.84
C ILE A 89 -0.27 -5.94 -5.78
N ARG A 90 -0.60 -7.12 -6.34
CA ARG A 90 0.38 -8.23 -6.46
C ARG A 90 1.62 -7.79 -7.23
N THR A 91 1.45 -7.06 -8.33
CA THR A 91 2.57 -6.53 -9.14
C THR A 91 3.41 -5.53 -8.33
N GLY A 92 2.76 -4.66 -7.54
CA GLY A 92 3.42 -3.66 -6.69
C GLY A 92 4.27 -4.26 -5.56
N LEU A 93 4.06 -5.53 -5.17
CA LEU A 93 4.96 -6.24 -4.26
C LEU A 93 6.38 -6.39 -4.86
N GLY A 94 6.53 -6.30 -6.18
CA GLY A 94 7.84 -6.30 -6.87
C GLY A 94 8.33 -4.92 -7.30
N ASN A 95 7.70 -3.83 -6.85
CA ASN A 95 8.05 -2.47 -7.29
C ASN A 95 9.50 -2.08 -6.90
N GLN A 96 10.16 -1.29 -7.75
CA GLN A 96 11.53 -0.79 -7.52
C GLN A 96 11.69 -0.01 -6.20
N ALA A 97 10.68 0.75 -5.80
CA ALA A 97 10.68 1.54 -4.59
C ALA A 97 10.21 0.71 -3.39
N TRP A 98 11.09 0.58 -2.39
CA TRP A 98 10.82 -0.21 -1.19
C TRP A 98 9.54 0.20 -0.45
N ARG A 99 9.20 1.49 -0.46
CA ARG A 99 7.97 1.97 0.19
C ARG A 99 6.71 1.51 -0.54
N VAL A 100 6.74 1.39 -1.86
CA VAL A 100 5.61 0.87 -2.63
C VAL A 100 5.43 -0.61 -2.33
N ARG A 101 6.51 -1.39 -2.32
CA ARG A 101 6.48 -2.81 -1.89
C ARG A 101 5.87 -2.96 -0.50
N GLU A 102 6.35 -2.16 0.46
CA GLU A 102 5.84 -2.14 1.83
C GLU A 102 4.34 -1.80 1.89
N MET A 103 3.89 -0.81 1.12
CA MET A 103 2.48 -0.41 1.09
C MET A 103 1.61 -1.50 0.44
N CYS A 104 2.05 -2.08 -0.67
CA CYS A 104 1.34 -3.20 -1.32
C CYS A 104 1.24 -4.42 -0.39
N ALA A 105 2.26 -4.71 0.43
CA ALA A 105 2.19 -5.76 1.44
C ALA A 105 1.13 -5.48 2.50
N LYS A 106 1.02 -4.21 2.96
CA LYS A 106 -0.04 -3.80 3.90
C LYS A 106 -1.43 -3.92 3.30
N VAL A 107 -1.61 -3.51 2.05
CA VAL A 107 -2.89 -3.65 1.34
C VAL A 107 -3.24 -5.12 1.16
N ALA A 108 -2.29 -5.94 0.72
CA ALA A 108 -2.48 -7.38 0.55
C ALA A 108 -2.91 -8.07 1.86
N ALA A 109 -2.27 -7.73 2.98
CA ALA A 109 -2.65 -8.21 4.30
C ALA A 109 -4.08 -7.78 4.68
N PHE A 110 -4.38 -6.48 4.55
CA PHE A 110 -5.68 -5.91 4.93
C PHE A 110 -6.83 -6.47 4.09
N ARG A 111 -6.58 -6.71 2.80
CA ARG A 111 -7.55 -7.27 1.84
C ARG A 111 -7.52 -8.79 1.78
N LYS A 112 -6.64 -9.45 2.54
CA LYS A 112 -6.41 -10.91 2.53
C LYS A 112 -6.22 -11.49 1.13
N LEU A 113 -5.37 -10.83 0.32
CA LEU A 113 -5.13 -11.27 -1.05
C LEU A 113 -4.35 -12.60 -1.07
N PRO A 114 -4.61 -13.51 -2.02
CA PRO A 114 -3.92 -14.79 -2.15
C PRO A 114 -2.54 -14.60 -2.81
N VAL A 115 -1.61 -13.94 -2.11
CA VAL A 115 -0.28 -13.52 -2.60
C VAL A 115 0.86 -14.06 -1.72
N ALA A 116 0.67 -15.23 -1.11
CA ALA A 116 1.62 -15.81 -0.15
C ALA A 116 3.05 -15.92 -0.72
N ASP A 117 3.20 -16.44 -1.94
CA ASP A 117 4.49 -16.57 -2.62
C ASP A 117 5.21 -15.22 -2.80
N GLU A 118 4.49 -14.16 -3.16
CA GLU A 118 5.07 -12.82 -3.29
C GLU A 118 5.48 -12.25 -1.93
N LEU A 119 4.69 -12.49 -0.88
CA LEU A 119 5.02 -12.03 0.47
C LEU A 119 6.24 -12.76 1.04
N VAL A 120 6.45 -14.03 0.68
CA VAL A 120 7.68 -14.77 1.00
C VAL A 120 8.89 -14.15 0.34
N ARG A 121 8.79 -13.72 -0.92
CA ARG A 121 9.90 -12.99 -1.58
C ARG A 121 10.24 -11.69 -0.84
N LEU A 122 9.25 -10.98 -0.32
CA LEU A 122 9.50 -9.77 0.49
C LEU A 122 10.28 -10.06 1.78
N MET A 123 10.16 -11.24 2.36
CA MET A 123 10.95 -11.65 3.53
C MET A 123 12.46 -11.74 3.23
N GLY A 124 12.87 -11.77 1.97
CA GLY A 124 14.27 -11.71 1.54
C GLY A 124 14.73 -10.33 1.05
N ASP A 125 13.92 -9.28 1.20
CA ASP A 125 14.22 -7.93 0.70
C ASP A 125 15.44 -7.28 1.38
N ASP A 126 16.20 -6.47 0.66
CA ASP A 126 17.35 -5.73 1.21
C ASP A 126 16.94 -4.77 2.33
N VAL A 127 15.72 -4.22 2.27
CA VAL A 127 15.19 -3.26 3.24
C VAL A 127 14.51 -4.00 4.40
N PRO A 128 15.01 -3.88 5.65
CA PRO A 128 14.44 -4.58 6.80
C PRO A 128 12.94 -4.32 7.01
N ARG A 129 12.50 -3.09 6.73
CA ARG A 129 11.10 -2.71 6.84
C ARG A 129 10.20 -3.45 5.85
N VAL A 130 10.72 -3.83 4.68
CA VAL A 130 9.99 -4.65 3.71
C VAL A 130 9.97 -6.11 4.15
N ARG A 131 11.09 -6.65 4.66
CA ARG A 131 11.13 -8.01 5.25
C ARG A 131 10.11 -8.19 6.37
N ALA A 132 10.09 -7.24 7.31
CA ALA A 132 9.14 -7.20 8.40
C ALA A 132 7.68 -7.12 7.91
N ALA A 133 7.43 -6.34 6.86
CA ALA A 133 6.11 -6.23 6.24
C ALA A 133 5.68 -7.55 5.57
N GLY A 134 6.58 -8.25 4.88
CA GLY A 134 6.33 -9.57 4.29
C GLY A 134 5.90 -10.59 5.34
N ALA A 135 6.68 -10.73 6.42
CA ALA A 135 6.38 -11.65 7.53
C ALA A 135 5.02 -11.38 8.18
N ARG A 136 4.75 -10.10 8.47
CA ARG A 136 3.46 -9.68 9.05
C ARG A 136 2.32 -9.97 8.08
N ALA A 137 2.46 -9.61 6.81
CA ALA A 137 1.40 -9.77 5.83
C ALA A 137 1.06 -11.24 5.59
N LEU A 138 2.05 -12.11 5.54
CA LEU A 138 1.87 -13.55 5.35
C LEU A 138 1.03 -14.16 6.50
N ALA A 139 1.31 -13.76 7.75
CA ALA A 139 0.51 -14.18 8.90
C ALA A 139 -0.93 -13.61 8.92
N GLU A 140 -1.17 -12.45 8.31
CA GLU A 140 -2.52 -11.90 8.18
C GLU A 140 -3.32 -12.56 7.04
N VAL A 141 -2.66 -12.95 5.95
CA VAL A 141 -3.24 -13.78 4.89
C VAL A 141 -3.56 -15.19 5.41
N GLY A 142 -2.82 -15.66 6.42
CA GLY A 142 -3.09 -16.91 7.12
C GLY A 142 -2.48 -18.13 6.44
N ASP A 143 -1.44 -17.94 5.62
CA ASP A 143 -0.74 -19.06 5.00
C ASP A 143 0.19 -19.74 6.02
N THR A 144 -0.04 -21.03 6.26
CA THR A 144 0.78 -21.85 7.16
C THR A 144 1.85 -22.66 6.41
N GLY A 145 1.81 -22.69 5.08
CA GLY A 145 2.79 -23.40 4.25
C GLY A 145 4.19 -22.82 4.37
N HIS A 146 4.29 -21.52 4.68
CA HIS A 146 5.54 -20.76 4.77
C HIS A 146 6.04 -20.50 6.20
N ILE A 147 5.58 -21.29 7.19
CA ILE A 147 6.13 -21.24 8.56
C ILE A 147 7.66 -21.43 8.60
N PRO A 148 8.29 -22.33 7.80
CA PRO A 148 9.75 -22.45 7.76
C PRO A 148 10.45 -21.15 7.33
N ASP A 149 9.88 -20.41 6.37
CA ASP A 149 10.42 -19.14 5.91
C ASP A 149 10.35 -18.06 7.00
N ILE A 150 9.23 -17.99 7.74
CA ILE A 150 9.10 -17.06 8.88
C ILE A 150 10.06 -17.42 10.01
N ASN A 151 10.29 -18.72 10.28
CA ASN A 151 11.26 -19.16 11.29
C ASN A 151 12.69 -18.68 10.98
N ALA A 152 13.08 -18.61 9.71
CA ALA A 152 14.40 -18.11 9.32
C ALA A 152 14.60 -16.64 9.76
N LEU A 153 13.54 -15.83 9.71
CA LEU A 153 13.58 -14.41 10.11
C LEU A 153 13.78 -14.18 11.62
N LEU A 154 13.62 -15.21 12.47
CA LEU A 154 13.97 -15.09 13.89
C LEU A 154 15.48 -14.84 14.12
N LYS A 155 16.31 -15.09 13.10
CA LYS A 155 17.75 -14.84 13.10
C LYS A 155 18.15 -13.62 12.26
N ASP A 156 17.19 -12.84 11.77
CA ASP A 156 17.47 -11.63 10.99
C ASP A 156 18.34 -10.65 11.77
N ALA A 157 19.22 -9.92 11.09
CA ALA A 157 20.09 -8.92 11.70
C ALA A 157 19.29 -7.77 12.35
N ASP A 158 18.15 -7.43 11.76
CA ASP A 158 17.29 -6.34 12.21
C ASP A 158 16.32 -6.80 13.32
N ILE A 159 16.25 -6.02 14.39
CA ILE A 159 15.43 -6.33 15.57
C ILE A 159 13.93 -6.31 15.29
N ASP A 160 13.48 -5.40 14.43
CA ASP A 160 12.07 -5.29 14.08
C ASP A 160 11.63 -6.47 13.22
N VAL A 161 12.48 -6.95 12.32
CA VAL A 161 12.22 -8.16 11.54
C VAL A 161 12.06 -9.37 12.45
N ARG A 162 13.00 -9.59 13.39
CA ARG A 162 12.89 -10.70 14.37
C ARG A 162 11.60 -10.61 15.18
N ARG A 163 11.22 -9.41 15.64
CA ARG A 163 9.99 -9.18 16.41
C ARG A 163 8.75 -9.53 15.58
N GLN A 164 8.68 -9.09 14.32
CA GLN A 164 7.55 -9.40 13.45
C GLN A 164 7.48 -10.89 13.12
N ALA A 165 8.61 -11.57 12.93
CA ALA A 165 8.66 -13.01 12.73
C ALA A 165 8.07 -13.78 13.92
N GLY A 166 8.47 -13.42 15.16
CA GLY A 166 7.90 -14.03 16.37
C GLY A 166 6.39 -13.80 16.51
N ALA A 167 5.92 -12.58 16.21
CA ALA A 167 4.50 -12.26 16.23
C ALA A 167 3.70 -13.04 15.16
N ALA A 168 4.25 -13.16 13.95
CA ALA A 168 3.68 -13.90 12.85
C ALA A 168 3.53 -15.40 13.18
N LEU A 169 4.58 -16.04 13.73
CA LEU A 169 4.53 -17.43 14.15
C LEU A 169 3.50 -17.67 15.25
N LYS A 170 3.43 -16.78 16.25
CA LYS A 170 2.40 -16.86 17.30
C LYS A 170 1.00 -16.82 16.71
N ARG A 171 0.76 -15.97 15.71
CA ARG A 171 -0.55 -15.83 15.05
C ARG A 171 -0.93 -17.05 14.21
N LEU A 172 0.02 -17.67 13.52
CA LEU A 172 -0.22 -18.84 12.66
C LEU A 172 -0.28 -20.17 13.43
N GLY A 173 0.35 -20.23 14.61
CA GLY A 173 0.39 -21.42 15.48
C GLY A 173 -0.57 -21.40 16.67
N SER A 174 -1.40 -20.35 16.81
CA SER A 174 -2.53 -20.31 17.76
C SER A 174 -3.82 -20.69 17.05
#